data_AF-A0A1W9QX16-F1
#
_entry.id   AF-A0A1W9QX16-F1
#
_cell.length_a   1.000
_cell.length_b   1.000
_cell.length_c   1.000
_cell.angle_alpha   90.00
_cell.angle_beta   90.00
_cell.angle_gamma   90.00
#
_symmetry.space_group_name_H-M   'P 1'
#
loop_
_entity.id
_entity.type
_entity.pdbx_description
1 polymer ?
#
loop_
_entity_poly.entity_id
_entity_poly.type
_entity_poly.pdbx_seq_one_letter_code
_entity_poly.pdbx_strand_id
1 'polypeptide(L)'
;MNLSQTEHIEFLKSISVFQDLNENELNSLTKTLFTKEIKENELVFSRLEKEQVLYIVRYGKLKLEMIGREDRIYGKGDVFGEIALINNHYRTGTIKAIEPSLLVCLTGNDLMDNNKIPATISIKIVKGMANIIASYLATVENTSTQKLIELGENEHVEFKSTLRYNLFTKKPDKEIEHAALKSITAFLNSSGGTLIIGVDDNKNILGIENDKFQDDDRMLLHLTKLIQHRIGIQHTRFVNAAIENSNGSKILRIDVKPASSPAYIIHNNDEVFYIRTGPSTTQMKVSEIYDYIQARFI
;
A
#
# COMPACT_ATOMS: atom_id res chain seq x y z
N MET A 1 -8.99 -29.51 15.57
CA MET A 1 -7.70 -29.97 16.14
C MET A 1 -7.28 -28.97 17.20
N ASN A 2 -7.18 -29.38 18.47
CA ASN A 2 -6.58 -28.54 19.50
C ASN A 2 -5.06 -28.53 19.27
N LEU A 3 -4.57 -27.41 18.73
CA LEU A 3 -3.14 -27.16 18.55
C LEU A 3 -2.47 -27.02 19.92
N SER A 4 -1.16 -27.28 19.95
CA SER A 4 -0.37 -27.05 21.15
C SER A 4 -0.40 -25.56 21.52
N GLN A 5 -0.32 -25.27 22.82
CA GLN A 5 -0.29 -23.89 23.33
C GLN A 5 0.84 -23.07 22.67
N THR A 6 1.97 -23.73 22.36
CA THR A 6 3.12 -23.16 21.65
C THR A 6 2.76 -22.67 20.24
N GLU A 7 2.09 -23.49 19.42
CA GLU A 7 1.69 -23.09 18.05
C GLU A 7 0.67 -21.93 18.06
N HIS A 8 -0.13 -21.81 19.11
CA HIS A 8 -1.04 -20.68 19.26
C HIS A 8 -0.27 -19.38 19.53
N ILE A 9 0.72 -19.42 20.42
CA ILE A 9 1.55 -18.26 20.75
C ILE A 9 2.39 -17.82 19.56
N GLU A 10 3.01 -18.76 18.84
CA GLU A 10 3.78 -18.45 17.63
C GLU A 10 2.93 -17.76 16.57
N PHE A 11 1.70 -18.25 16.37
CA PHE A 11 0.75 -17.59 15.49
C PHE A 11 0.46 -16.16 15.97
N LEU A 12 0.11 -15.96 17.25
CA LEU A 12 -0.21 -14.63 17.77
C LEU A 12 0.99 -13.66 17.70
N LYS A 13 2.22 -14.14 17.96
CA LYS A 13 3.46 -13.36 17.77
C LYS A 13 3.62 -12.83 16.34
N SER A 14 3.12 -13.56 15.34
CA SER A 14 3.19 -13.15 13.93
C SER A 14 2.16 -12.08 13.54
N ILE A 15 1.16 -11.82 14.38
CA ILE A 15 0.08 -10.87 14.07
C ILE A 15 0.50 -9.46 14.47
N SER A 16 0.39 -8.52 13.52
CA SER A 16 0.80 -7.12 13.68
C SER A 16 0.17 -6.43 14.91
N VAL A 17 -1.09 -6.75 15.23
CA VAL A 17 -1.79 -6.19 16.39
C VAL A 17 -1.18 -6.63 17.74
N PHE A 18 -0.43 -7.73 17.76
CA PHE A 18 0.16 -8.30 18.98
C PHE A 18 1.69 -8.22 19.04
N GLN A 19 2.34 -7.56 18.07
CA GLN A 19 3.80 -7.54 17.92
C GLN A 19 4.56 -6.97 19.15
N ASP A 20 3.92 -6.07 19.91
CA ASP A 20 4.53 -5.40 21.09
C ASP A 20 4.32 -6.22 22.38
N LEU A 21 3.63 -7.36 22.33
CA LEU A 21 3.43 -8.24 23.48
C LEU A 21 4.58 -9.24 23.63
N ASN A 22 5.06 -9.40 24.86
CA ASN A 22 6.00 -10.46 25.19
C ASN A 22 5.28 -11.81 25.37
N GLU A 23 6.06 -12.88 25.53
CA GLU A 23 5.53 -14.24 25.62
C GLU A 23 4.62 -14.50 26.83
N ASN A 24 4.90 -13.86 27.97
CA ASN A 24 4.05 -13.98 29.16
C ASN A 24 2.71 -13.26 28.95
N GLU A 25 2.74 -12.09 28.31
CA GLU A 25 1.54 -11.31 27.98
C GLU A 25 0.67 -12.07 26.95
N LEU A 26 1.29 -12.68 25.93
CA LEU A 26 0.58 -13.52 24.96
C LEU A 26 -0.02 -14.76 25.60
N ASN A 27 0.73 -15.43 26.50
CA ASN A 27 0.21 -16.55 27.28
C ASN A 27 -1.03 -16.16 28.08
N SER A 28 -1.03 -14.98 28.71
CA SER A 28 -2.21 -14.49 29.41
C SER A 28 -3.37 -14.21 28.45
N LEU A 29 -3.10 -13.59 27.30
CA LEU A 29 -4.11 -13.22 26.32
C LEU A 29 -4.83 -14.43 25.73
N THR A 30 -4.13 -15.54 25.48
CA THR A 30 -4.73 -16.76 24.89
C THR A 30 -5.91 -17.31 25.68
N LYS A 31 -6.00 -17.03 26.98
CA LYS A 31 -7.10 -17.48 27.86
C LYS A 31 -8.40 -16.70 27.63
N THR A 32 -8.30 -15.53 27.01
CA THR A 32 -9.42 -14.60 26.78
C THR A 32 -9.91 -14.66 25.33
N LEU A 33 -9.08 -15.15 24.42
CA LEU A 33 -9.42 -15.32 23.01
C LEU A 33 -10.35 -16.53 22.82
N PHE A 34 -11.30 -16.40 21.89
CA PHE A 34 -12.15 -17.52 21.47
C PHE A 34 -12.05 -17.73 19.95
N THR A 35 -12.45 -18.90 19.47
CA THR A 35 -12.45 -19.21 18.04
C THR A 35 -13.86 -19.21 17.48
N LYS A 36 -14.01 -18.77 16.22
CA LYS A 36 -15.26 -18.80 15.46
C LYS A 36 -15.00 -19.50 14.12
N GLU A 37 -15.65 -20.64 13.92
CA GLU A 37 -15.69 -21.33 12.63
C GLU A 37 -16.77 -20.71 11.75
N ILE A 38 -16.45 -20.46 10.48
CA ILE A 38 -17.34 -19.83 9.50
C ILE A 38 -17.34 -20.68 8.24
N LYS A 39 -18.52 -21.03 7.74
CA LYS A 39 -18.67 -21.80 6.49
C LYS A 39 -18.51 -20.87 5.29
N GLU A 40 -18.21 -21.46 4.13
CA GLU A 40 -18.26 -20.72 2.87
C GLU A 40 -19.61 -20.02 2.68
N ASN A 41 -19.58 -18.77 2.20
CA ASN A 41 -20.73 -17.88 2.01
C ASN A 41 -21.46 -17.43 3.29
N GLU A 42 -20.99 -17.83 4.47
CA GLU A 42 -21.53 -17.37 5.74
C GLU A 42 -21.02 -15.96 6.09
N LEU A 43 -21.90 -15.14 6.66
CA LEU A 43 -21.56 -13.80 7.13
C LEU A 43 -20.81 -13.88 8.46
N VAL A 44 -19.72 -13.13 8.58
CA VAL A 44 -19.08 -12.92 9.88
C VAL A 44 -19.82 -11.84 10.65
N PHE A 45 -20.13 -10.73 9.97
CA PHE A 45 -20.99 -9.64 10.42
C PHE A 45 -21.49 -8.83 9.22
N SER A 46 -22.59 -8.09 9.43
CA SER A 46 -23.14 -7.16 8.45
C SER A 46 -22.77 -5.71 8.77
N ARG A 47 -22.79 -4.85 7.74
CA ARG A 47 -22.70 -3.40 7.94
C ARG A 47 -23.79 -2.93 8.91
N LEU A 48 -23.47 -1.92 9.72
CA LEU A 48 -24.34 -1.34 10.76
C LEU A 48 -24.60 -2.26 11.96
N GLU A 49 -23.99 -3.44 12.03
CA GLU A 49 -24.05 -4.28 13.21
C GLU A 49 -23.24 -3.65 14.37
N LYS A 50 -23.70 -3.86 15.60
CA LYS A 50 -23.15 -3.23 16.82
C LYS A 50 -22.13 -4.09 17.56
N GLU A 51 -21.95 -5.35 17.18
CA GLU A 51 -21.01 -6.23 17.88
C GLU A 51 -19.58 -5.70 17.77
N GLN A 52 -18.88 -5.67 18.90
CA GLN A 52 -17.52 -5.17 19.02
C GLN A 52 -16.56 -6.34 19.20
N VAL A 53 -16.22 -6.96 18.09
CA VAL A 53 -15.28 -8.08 18.05
C VAL A 53 -14.19 -7.78 17.03
N LEU A 54 -12.95 -7.94 17.46
CA LEU A 54 -11.77 -7.97 16.63
C LEU A 54 -11.57 -9.40 16.16
N TYR A 55 -11.34 -9.59 14.87
CA TYR A 55 -11.14 -10.89 14.26
C TYR A 55 -9.74 -10.98 13.66
N ILE A 56 -9.12 -12.14 13.82
CA ILE A 56 -7.86 -12.52 13.19
C ILE A 56 -8.11 -13.79 12.38
N VAL A 57 -7.73 -13.79 11.10
CA VAL A 57 -7.89 -14.96 10.25
C VAL A 57 -6.79 -15.97 10.58
N ARG A 58 -7.16 -17.13 11.13
CA ARG A 58 -6.22 -18.23 11.36
C ARG A 58 -6.06 -19.10 10.12
N TYR A 59 -7.18 -19.36 9.44
CA TYR A 59 -7.26 -20.11 8.20
C TYR A 59 -8.49 -19.65 7.41
N GLY A 60 -8.45 -19.82 6.09
CA GLY A 60 -9.53 -19.47 5.17
C GLY A 60 -9.34 -18.10 4.52
N LYS A 61 -10.38 -17.67 3.80
CA LYS A 61 -10.46 -16.38 3.14
C LYS A 61 -11.83 -15.76 3.30
N LEU A 62 -11.83 -14.45 3.49
CA LEU A 62 -13.03 -13.64 3.63
C LEU A 62 -12.98 -12.45 2.70
N LYS A 63 -14.16 -11.93 2.36
CA LYS A 63 -14.33 -10.76 1.51
C LYS A 63 -15.08 -9.67 2.27
N LEU A 64 -14.51 -8.47 2.27
CA LEU A 64 -15.13 -7.25 2.75
C LEU A 64 -15.79 -6.53 1.58
N GLU A 65 -17.09 -6.30 1.72
CA GLU A 65 -17.90 -5.53 0.78
C GLU A 65 -18.23 -4.17 1.41
N MET A 66 -17.85 -3.08 0.72
CA MET A 66 -18.10 -1.71 1.14
C MET A 66 -18.78 -0.92 0.02
N ILE A 67 -19.72 -0.04 0.37
CA ILE A 67 -20.40 0.80 -0.63
C ILE A 67 -19.39 1.79 -1.22
N GLY A 68 -19.25 1.79 -2.55
CA GLY A 68 -18.41 2.73 -3.28
C GLY A 68 -16.91 2.49 -3.15
N ARG A 69 -16.49 1.29 -2.72
CA ARG A 69 -15.09 0.85 -2.71
C ARG A 69 -15.00 -0.56 -3.29
N GLU A 70 -13.84 -0.89 -3.84
CA GLU A 70 -13.56 -2.26 -4.28
C GLU A 70 -13.56 -3.23 -3.09
N ASP A 71 -13.92 -4.47 -3.38
CA ASP A 71 -13.91 -5.55 -2.41
C ASP A 71 -12.47 -5.83 -1.95
N ARG A 72 -12.30 -6.06 -0.65
CA ARG A 72 -11.01 -6.45 -0.07
C ARG A 72 -11.05 -7.89 0.38
N ILE A 73 -10.00 -8.66 0.04
CA ILE A 73 -9.83 -10.04 0.49
C ILE A 73 -8.96 -10.06 1.75
N TYR A 74 -9.38 -10.86 2.72
CA TYR A 74 -8.68 -11.14 3.97
C TYR A 74 -8.28 -12.61 4.00
N GLY A 75 -7.03 -12.89 4.34
CA GLY A 75 -6.46 -14.24 4.47
C GLY A 75 -5.69 -14.41 5.78
N LYS A 76 -5.03 -15.56 5.94
CA LYS A 76 -4.30 -15.91 7.17
C LYS A 76 -3.39 -14.78 7.64
N GLY A 77 -3.54 -14.41 8.91
CA GLY A 77 -2.78 -13.36 9.57
C GLY A 77 -3.43 -11.98 9.52
N ASP A 78 -4.40 -11.77 8.62
CA ASP A 78 -5.09 -10.49 8.53
C ASP A 78 -6.01 -10.26 9.73
N VAL A 79 -6.10 -8.99 10.13
CA VAL A 79 -6.91 -8.51 11.23
C VAL A 79 -8.00 -7.60 10.68
N PHE A 80 -9.22 -7.76 11.18
CA PHE A 80 -10.35 -6.92 10.80
C PHE A 80 -11.35 -6.70 11.94
N GLY A 81 -12.16 -5.66 11.81
CA GLY A 81 -13.18 -5.30 12.80
C GLY A 81 -12.71 -4.33 13.88
N GLU A 82 -11.45 -3.92 13.84
CA GLU A 82 -10.79 -3.00 14.77
C GLU A 82 -11.44 -1.59 14.83
N ILE A 83 -11.93 -1.07 13.70
CA ILE A 83 -12.57 0.26 13.66
C ILE A 83 -13.79 0.34 14.61
N ALA A 84 -14.59 -0.72 14.67
CA ALA A 84 -15.77 -0.77 15.53
C ALA A 84 -15.40 -0.79 17.02
N LEU A 85 -14.27 -1.42 17.37
CA LEU A 85 -13.75 -1.43 18.74
C LEU A 85 -13.24 -0.05 19.16
N ILE A 86 -12.51 0.66 18.30
CA ILE A 86 -11.85 1.92 18.66
C ILE A 86 -12.86 3.07 18.75
N ASN A 87 -13.74 3.21 17.75
CA ASN A 87 -14.63 4.37 17.67
C ASN A 87 -16.01 4.14 18.30
N ASN A 88 -16.22 2.98 18.96
CA ASN A 88 -17.52 2.59 19.52
C ASN A 88 -18.66 2.76 18.50
N HIS A 89 -18.36 2.46 17.23
CA HIS A 89 -19.22 2.68 16.08
C HIS A 89 -19.63 1.36 15.45
N TYR A 90 -20.58 1.44 14.54
CA TYR A 90 -21.09 0.28 13.81
C TYR A 90 -20.07 -0.26 12.80
N ARG A 91 -20.26 -1.51 12.35
CA ARG A 91 -19.48 -2.09 11.25
C ARG A 91 -19.60 -1.23 9.98
N THR A 92 -18.45 -0.90 9.39
CA THR A 92 -18.33 -0.01 8.21
C THR A 92 -18.60 -0.70 6.88
N GLY A 93 -18.56 -2.03 6.85
CA GLY A 93 -18.86 -2.87 5.70
C GLY A 93 -19.37 -4.25 6.14
N THR A 94 -19.57 -5.14 5.17
CA THR A 94 -20.05 -6.51 5.39
C THR A 94 -18.90 -7.48 5.10
N ILE A 95 -18.64 -8.41 6.02
CA ILE A 95 -17.63 -9.47 5.82
C ILE A 95 -18.35 -10.80 5.62
N LYS A 96 -17.99 -11.51 4.55
CA LYS A 96 -18.44 -12.89 4.30
C LYS A 96 -17.26 -13.82 4.02
N ALA A 97 -17.37 -15.07 4.42
CA ALA A 97 -16.39 -16.08 4.03
C ALA A 97 -16.56 -16.47 2.57
N ILE A 98 -15.46 -16.60 1.84
CA ILE A 98 -15.42 -17.11 0.46
C ILE A 98 -14.86 -18.54 0.39
N GLU A 99 -14.39 -19.07 1.52
CA GLU A 99 -14.06 -20.48 1.76
C GLU A 99 -14.21 -20.76 3.27
N PRO A 100 -14.29 -22.03 3.70
CA PRO A 100 -14.34 -22.37 5.13
C PRO A 100 -13.19 -21.71 5.90
N SER A 101 -13.52 -20.99 6.97
CA SER A 101 -12.58 -20.12 7.67
C SER A 101 -12.62 -20.34 9.18
N LEU A 102 -11.48 -20.14 9.83
CA LEU A 102 -11.34 -20.18 11.29
C LEU A 102 -10.80 -18.84 11.76
N LEU A 103 -11.56 -18.16 12.61
CA LEU A 103 -11.21 -16.86 13.16
C LEU A 103 -10.81 -17.00 14.62
N VAL A 104 -9.80 -16.26 15.04
CA VAL A 104 -9.50 -15.97 16.45
C VAL A 104 -10.11 -14.62 16.77
N CYS A 105 -10.82 -14.53 17.89
CA CYS A 105 -11.69 -13.42 18.21
C CYS A 105 -11.35 -12.82 19.59
N LEU A 106 -11.41 -11.50 19.68
CA LEU A 106 -11.29 -10.74 20.93
C LEU A 106 -12.44 -9.74 21.03
N THR A 107 -13.22 -9.79 22.10
CA THR A 107 -14.31 -8.81 22.29
C THR A 107 -13.78 -7.49 22.84
N GLY A 108 -14.44 -6.39 22.50
CA GLY A 108 -14.17 -5.07 23.06
C GLY A 108 -14.38 -5.04 24.58
N ASN A 109 -15.40 -5.75 25.08
CA ASN A 109 -15.64 -5.88 26.52
C ASN A 109 -14.47 -6.55 27.23
N ASP A 110 -13.93 -7.63 26.68
CA ASP A 110 -12.78 -8.32 27.26
C ASP A 110 -11.49 -7.49 27.18
N LEU A 111 -11.29 -6.76 26.09
CA LEU A 111 -10.17 -5.83 25.92
C LEU A 111 -10.17 -4.71 26.97
N MET A 112 -11.35 -4.28 27.40
CA MET A 112 -11.55 -3.18 28.36
C MET A 112 -11.70 -3.66 29.82
N ASP A 113 -11.85 -4.97 30.06
CA ASP A 113 -11.94 -5.54 31.41
C ASP A 113 -10.56 -5.83 31.98
N ASN A 114 -10.10 -4.98 32.90
CA ASN A 114 -8.79 -5.09 33.54
C ASN A 114 -8.58 -6.41 34.33
N ASN A 115 -9.65 -7.13 34.68
CA ASN A 115 -9.55 -8.44 35.32
C ASN A 115 -9.24 -9.56 34.31
N LYS A 116 -9.60 -9.36 33.04
CA LYS A 116 -9.32 -10.32 31.95
C LYS A 116 -8.04 -9.98 31.21
N ILE A 117 -7.84 -8.69 30.91
CA ILE A 117 -6.68 -8.19 30.20
C ILE A 117 -6.16 -6.95 30.94
N PRO A 118 -4.98 -7.03 31.59
CA PRO A 118 -4.35 -5.89 32.23
C PRO A 118 -4.23 -4.69 31.29
N ALA A 119 -4.46 -3.48 31.81
CA ALA A 119 -4.40 -2.25 31.01
C ALA A 119 -3.09 -2.06 30.22
N THR A 120 -1.97 -2.56 30.74
CA THR A 120 -0.66 -2.56 30.06
C THR A 120 -0.63 -3.42 28.81
N ILE A 121 -1.42 -4.49 28.77
CA ILE A 121 -1.60 -5.33 27.58
C ILE A 121 -2.60 -4.67 26.65
N SER A 122 -3.73 -4.18 27.17
CA SER A 122 -4.76 -3.52 26.35
C SER A 122 -4.20 -2.33 25.58
N ILE A 123 -3.36 -1.49 26.19
CA ILE A 123 -2.77 -0.34 25.50
C ILE A 123 -1.84 -0.74 24.34
N LYS A 124 -1.13 -1.87 24.47
CA LYS A 124 -0.29 -2.42 23.39
C LYS A 124 -1.14 -2.92 22.23
N ILE A 125 -2.24 -3.63 22.53
CA ILE A 125 -3.19 -4.10 21.52
C ILE A 125 -3.83 -2.90 20.81
N VAL A 126 -4.28 -1.89 21.55
CA VAL A 126 -4.87 -0.65 20.99
C VAL A 126 -3.87 0.07 20.10
N LYS A 127 -2.60 0.18 20.49
CA LYS A 127 -1.54 0.72 19.65
C LYS A 127 -1.34 -0.11 18.38
N GLY A 128 -1.36 -1.43 18.47
CA GLY A 128 -1.33 -2.34 17.32
C GLY A 128 -2.48 -2.10 16.35
N MET A 129 -3.70 -1.91 16.87
CA MET A 129 -4.88 -1.57 16.06
C MET A 129 -4.74 -0.20 15.40
N ALA A 130 -4.22 0.80 16.13
CA ALA A 130 -3.97 2.13 15.59
C ALA A 130 -2.96 2.10 14.43
N ASN A 131 -1.93 1.26 14.51
CA ASN A 131 -0.99 1.05 13.41
C ASN A 131 -1.66 0.42 12.18
N ILE A 132 -2.59 -0.52 12.38
CA ILE A 132 -3.38 -1.10 11.28
C ILE A 132 -4.24 -0.01 10.61
N ILE A 133 -4.95 0.80 11.39
CA ILE A 133 -5.77 1.89 10.84
C ILE A 133 -4.90 2.92 10.12
N ALA A 134 -3.77 3.30 10.72
CA ALA A 134 -2.80 4.19 10.08
C ALA A 134 -2.28 3.60 8.76
N SER A 135 -2.11 2.27 8.66
CA SER A 135 -1.71 1.63 7.41
C SER A 135 -2.77 1.79 6.29
N TYR A 136 -4.06 1.83 6.64
CA TYR A 136 -5.14 2.10 5.68
C TYR A 136 -5.14 3.55 5.19
N LEU A 137 -4.59 4.48 5.97
CA LEU A 137 -4.35 5.87 5.56
C LEU A 137 -3.01 6.03 4.81
N ALA A 138 -2.08 5.11 5.06
CA ALA A 138 -0.76 5.06 4.42
C ALA A 138 -0.78 4.39 3.04
N THR A 139 -1.85 3.65 2.70
CA THR A 139 -2.04 3.11 1.36
C THR A 139 -2.16 4.26 0.35
N VAL A 140 -1.03 4.47 -0.33
CA VAL A 140 -0.73 5.34 -1.47
C VAL A 140 -0.47 6.83 -1.17
N GLU A 141 -1.03 7.43 -0.11
CA GLU A 141 -0.79 8.88 0.15
C GLU A 141 0.17 9.21 1.32
N ASN A 142 0.39 8.32 2.30
CA ASN A 142 1.16 8.68 3.53
C ASN A 142 2.28 7.71 3.96
N THR A 143 2.72 6.77 3.11
CA THR A 143 3.96 6.03 3.41
C THR A 143 5.14 6.99 3.31
N SER A 144 5.98 7.09 4.35
CA SER A 144 7.14 7.98 4.29
C SER A 144 8.10 7.50 3.20
N THR A 145 8.73 8.44 2.49
CA THR A 145 9.65 8.08 1.40
C THR A 145 10.80 7.21 1.90
N GLN A 146 11.24 7.41 3.14
CA GLN A 146 12.22 6.53 3.80
C GLN A 146 11.77 5.07 3.82
N LYS A 147 10.50 4.81 4.13
CA LYS A 147 9.99 3.44 4.22
C LYS A 147 9.86 2.79 2.85
N LEU A 148 9.50 3.56 1.83
CA LEU A 148 9.47 3.07 0.44
C LEU A 148 10.87 2.69 -0.04
N ILE A 149 11.88 3.50 0.28
CA ILE A 149 13.28 3.21 -0.02
C ILE A 149 13.75 1.90 0.64
N GLU A 150 13.43 1.71 1.93
CA GLU A 150 13.75 0.48 2.66
C GLU A 150 13.14 -0.77 2.02
N LEU A 151 11.84 -0.71 1.69
CA LEU A 151 11.13 -1.82 1.06
C LEU A 151 11.69 -2.15 -0.33
N GLY A 152 12.18 -1.13 -1.05
CA GLY A 152 12.81 -1.30 -2.35
C GLY A 152 11.84 -1.28 -3.52
N GLU A 153 12.39 -1.38 -4.73
CA GLU A 153 11.61 -1.43 -5.96
C GLU A 153 10.68 -2.65 -5.98
N ASN A 154 9.45 -2.43 -6.41
CA ASN A 154 8.41 -3.43 -6.53
C ASN A 154 7.37 -2.98 -7.57
N GLU A 155 6.24 -3.68 -7.66
CA GLU A 155 5.19 -3.34 -8.63
C GLU A 155 4.71 -1.88 -8.55
N HIS A 156 4.72 -1.29 -7.36
CA HIS A 156 4.22 0.06 -7.08
C HIS A 156 5.32 1.06 -6.71
N VAL A 157 6.59 0.68 -6.66
CA VAL A 157 7.70 1.57 -6.29
C VAL A 157 8.84 1.43 -7.28
N GLU A 158 9.31 2.55 -7.82
CA GLU A 158 10.42 2.61 -8.76
C GLU A 158 11.41 3.70 -8.31
N PHE A 159 12.71 3.44 -8.43
CA PHE A 159 13.77 4.38 -8.15
C PHE A 159 14.46 4.83 -9.44
N LYS A 160 14.91 6.09 -9.44
CA LYS A 160 15.84 6.61 -10.45
C LYS A 160 16.84 7.51 -9.77
N SER A 161 18.09 7.41 -10.20
CA SER A 161 19.17 8.23 -9.66
C SER A 161 18.95 9.72 -9.91
N THR A 162 18.41 10.08 -11.08
CA THR A 162 18.22 11.47 -11.52
C THR A 162 16.99 11.59 -12.43
N LEU A 163 16.46 12.81 -12.58
CA LEU A 163 15.33 13.11 -13.47
C LEU A 163 15.78 13.38 -14.91
N ARG A 164 16.92 14.05 -15.12
CA ARG A 164 17.42 14.47 -16.42
C ARG A 164 18.94 14.34 -16.60
N TYR A 165 19.71 14.27 -15.52
CA TYR A 165 21.17 14.39 -15.61
C TYR A 165 21.84 13.02 -15.66
N ASN A 166 22.57 12.75 -16.74
CA ASN A 166 23.33 11.52 -16.88
C ASN A 166 24.63 11.63 -16.07
N LEU A 167 24.77 10.79 -15.03
CA LEU A 167 25.89 10.81 -14.09
C LEU A 167 27.23 10.43 -14.73
N PHE A 168 27.21 9.61 -15.79
CA PHE A 168 28.42 9.20 -16.52
C PHE A 168 28.90 10.29 -17.46
N THR A 169 28.01 10.82 -18.30
CA THR A 169 28.37 11.86 -19.28
C THR A 169 28.41 13.26 -18.69
N LYS A 170 27.92 13.43 -17.45
CA LYS A 170 27.85 14.71 -16.72
C LYS A 170 27.15 15.82 -17.50
N LYS A 171 25.99 15.50 -18.10
CA LYS A 171 25.16 16.48 -18.84
C LYS A 171 23.69 16.05 -18.82
N PRO A 172 22.75 16.99 -19.07
CA PRO A 172 21.36 16.65 -19.32
C PRO A 172 21.21 15.68 -20.50
N ASP A 173 20.33 14.71 -20.36
CA ASP A 173 20.12 13.61 -21.29
C ASP A 173 18.62 13.28 -21.38
N LYS A 174 18.08 13.33 -22.60
CA LYS A 174 16.66 13.08 -22.88
C LYS A 174 16.25 11.63 -22.61
N GLU A 175 17.19 10.70 -22.65
CA GLU A 175 16.93 9.30 -22.33
C GLU A 175 16.67 9.10 -20.83
N ILE A 176 17.33 9.89 -19.98
CA ILE A 176 17.08 9.89 -18.53
C ILE A 176 15.67 10.45 -18.23
N GLU A 177 15.31 11.55 -18.88
CA GLU A 177 13.95 12.10 -18.78
C GLU A 177 12.90 11.09 -19.28
N HIS A 178 13.19 10.42 -20.39
CA HIS A 178 12.30 9.39 -20.93
C HIS A 178 12.13 8.23 -19.96
N ALA A 179 13.19 7.77 -19.29
CA ALA A 179 13.12 6.70 -18.30
C ALA A 179 12.17 7.04 -17.14
N ALA A 180 12.21 8.27 -16.61
CA ALA A 180 11.29 8.70 -15.57
C ALA A 180 9.82 8.74 -16.07
N LEU A 181 9.59 9.34 -17.24
CA LEU A 181 8.24 9.43 -17.81
C LEU A 181 7.68 8.06 -18.22
N LYS A 182 8.53 7.13 -18.64
CA LYS A 182 8.16 5.74 -18.93
C LYS A 182 7.57 5.08 -17.68
N SER A 183 8.21 5.24 -16.51
CA SER A 183 7.68 4.72 -15.25
C SER A 183 6.37 5.39 -14.84
N ILE A 184 6.26 6.73 -14.97
CA ILE A 184 5.00 7.45 -14.70
C ILE A 184 3.87 6.94 -15.61
N THR A 185 4.13 6.78 -16.90
CA THR A 185 3.15 6.28 -17.89
C THR A 185 2.69 4.86 -17.55
N ALA A 186 3.62 3.99 -17.14
CA ALA A 186 3.31 2.64 -16.71
C ALA A 186 2.41 2.62 -15.46
N PHE A 187 2.69 3.47 -14.47
CA PHE A 187 1.84 3.60 -13.28
C PHE A 187 0.46 4.14 -13.60
N LEU A 188 0.35 5.17 -14.46
CA LEU A 188 -0.93 5.70 -14.93
C LEU A 188 -1.80 4.61 -15.55
N ASN A 189 -1.19 3.75 -16.37
CA ASN A 189 -1.93 2.68 -17.06
C ASN A 189 -2.25 1.47 -16.17
N SER A 190 -1.54 1.30 -15.06
CA SER A 190 -1.68 0.13 -14.18
C SER A 190 -2.43 0.51 -12.90
N SER A 191 -2.02 -0.05 -11.76
CA SER A 191 -2.63 0.18 -10.44
C SER A 191 -2.05 1.38 -9.68
N GLY A 192 -1.38 2.31 -10.38
CA GLY A 192 -0.66 3.41 -9.75
C GLY A 192 0.64 2.98 -9.05
N GLY A 193 1.32 3.94 -8.44
CA GLY A 193 2.59 3.72 -7.75
C GLY A 193 3.31 5.01 -7.40
N THR A 194 4.53 4.88 -6.90
CA THR A 194 5.41 5.99 -6.51
C THR A 194 6.74 5.85 -7.22
N LEU A 195 7.14 6.90 -7.94
CA LEU A 195 8.48 7.05 -8.49
C LEU A 195 9.30 7.95 -7.57
N ILE A 196 10.48 7.50 -7.17
CA ILE A 196 11.41 8.28 -6.33
C ILE A 196 12.66 8.60 -7.14
N ILE A 197 12.93 9.90 -7.29
CA ILE A 197 14.14 10.42 -7.94
C ILE A 197 15.15 10.84 -6.88
N GLY A 198 16.42 10.53 -7.12
CA GLY A 198 17.54 10.79 -6.22
C GLY A 198 17.97 9.56 -5.43
N VAL A 199 17.57 8.36 -5.86
CA VAL A 199 17.89 7.07 -5.23
C VAL A 199 18.39 6.11 -6.31
N ASP A 200 19.48 5.40 -6.05
CA ASP A 200 19.97 4.36 -6.97
C ASP A 200 19.34 2.98 -6.73
N ASP A 201 19.61 2.04 -7.63
CA ASP A 201 19.08 0.67 -7.55
C ASP A 201 19.52 -0.09 -6.28
N ASN A 202 20.59 0.37 -5.62
CA ASN A 202 21.09 -0.17 -4.37
C ASN A 202 20.49 0.52 -3.13
N LYS A 203 19.47 1.36 -3.30
CA LYS A 203 18.79 2.13 -2.25
C LYS A 203 19.66 3.24 -1.63
N ASN A 204 20.77 3.60 -2.27
CA ASN A 204 21.58 4.73 -1.81
C ASN A 204 20.89 6.04 -2.20
N ILE A 205 20.78 6.95 -1.23
CA ILE A 205 20.25 8.29 -1.46
C ILE A 205 21.37 9.14 -2.07
N LEU A 206 21.21 9.50 -3.34
CA LEU A 206 22.12 10.35 -4.10
C LEU A 206 21.75 11.84 -4.03
N GLY A 207 20.46 12.11 -3.85
CA GLY A 207 19.89 13.46 -3.84
C GLY A 207 19.63 14.04 -5.25
N ILE A 208 18.66 14.96 -5.33
CA ILE A 208 18.25 15.65 -6.58
C ILE A 208 19.22 16.75 -7.01
N GLU A 209 20.21 17.10 -6.19
CA GLU A 209 21.22 18.11 -6.48
C GLU A 209 22.10 17.73 -7.69
N ASN A 210 22.11 16.44 -8.04
CA ASN A 210 22.75 15.92 -9.24
C ASN A 210 22.06 16.39 -10.52
N ASP A 211 20.76 16.74 -10.48
CA ASP A 211 20.00 17.21 -11.64
C ASP A 211 20.28 18.67 -12.05
N LYS A 212 21.06 19.40 -11.24
CA LYS A 212 21.53 20.77 -11.51
C LYS A 212 20.40 21.77 -11.82
N PHE A 213 19.25 21.62 -11.16
CA PHE A 213 18.23 22.67 -11.16
C PHE A 213 18.67 23.83 -10.26
N GLN A 214 18.22 25.05 -10.58
CA GLN A 214 18.57 26.24 -9.77
C GLN A 214 17.83 26.23 -8.42
N ASP A 215 16.62 25.69 -8.41
CA ASP A 215 15.72 25.63 -7.27
C ASP A 215 14.72 24.48 -7.45
N ASP A 216 14.03 24.15 -6.36
CA ASP A 216 13.05 23.06 -6.25
C ASP A 216 11.84 23.29 -7.19
N ASP A 217 11.35 24.53 -7.27
CA ASP A 217 10.18 24.91 -8.07
C ASP A 217 10.41 24.67 -9.56
N ARG A 218 11.63 24.97 -10.07
CA ARG A 218 11.98 24.72 -11.47
C ARG A 218 12.06 23.25 -11.80
N MET A 219 12.46 22.39 -10.86
CA MET A 219 12.45 20.94 -11.06
C MET A 219 11.02 20.44 -11.19
N LEU A 220 10.13 20.85 -10.28
CA LEU A 220 8.71 20.48 -10.31
C LEU A 220 8.00 21.01 -11.58
N LEU A 221 8.30 22.25 -11.97
CA LEU A 221 7.78 22.84 -13.21
C LEU A 221 8.30 22.10 -14.45
N HIS A 222 9.57 21.69 -14.45
CA HIS A 222 10.15 20.90 -15.55
C HIS A 222 9.46 19.55 -15.70
N LEU A 223 9.29 18.81 -14.59
CA LEU A 223 8.55 17.54 -14.59
C LEU A 223 7.11 17.75 -15.10
N THR A 224 6.43 18.79 -14.63
CA THR A 224 5.05 19.11 -15.05
C THR A 224 4.98 19.34 -16.57
N LYS A 225 5.92 20.11 -17.13
CA LYS A 225 6.02 20.36 -18.57
C LYS A 225 6.32 19.09 -19.36
N LEU A 226 7.20 18.23 -18.85
CA LEU A 226 7.51 16.94 -19.46
C LEU A 226 6.26 16.06 -19.56
N ILE A 227 5.47 15.96 -18.49
CA ILE A 227 4.21 15.20 -18.48
C ILE A 227 3.20 15.82 -19.47
N GLN A 228 3.01 17.14 -19.43
CA GLN A 228 2.07 17.84 -20.31
C GLN A 228 2.38 17.63 -21.80
N HIS A 229 3.65 17.73 -22.19
CA HIS A 229 4.06 17.67 -23.60
C HIS A 229 4.27 16.25 -24.12
N ARG A 230 4.68 15.31 -23.27
CA ARG A 230 5.02 13.95 -23.72
C ARG A 230 3.99 12.89 -23.35
N ILE A 231 3.14 13.11 -22.36
CA ILE A 231 2.10 12.14 -21.96
C ILE A 231 0.71 12.71 -22.25
N GLY A 232 0.44 13.93 -21.79
CA GLY A 232 -0.82 14.63 -22.00
C GLY A 232 -1.24 15.44 -20.78
N ILE A 233 -1.81 16.62 -21.04
CA ILE A 233 -2.25 17.56 -19.99
C ILE A 233 -3.32 16.93 -19.07
N GLN A 234 -4.19 16.10 -19.61
CA GLN A 234 -5.28 15.44 -18.88
C GLN A 234 -4.79 14.47 -17.80
N HIS A 235 -3.55 13.98 -17.91
CA HIS A 235 -2.95 13.04 -16.98
C HIS A 235 -2.25 13.72 -15.79
N THR A 236 -1.98 15.02 -15.87
CA THR A 236 -1.31 15.79 -14.80
C THR A 236 -2.05 15.70 -13.47
N ARG A 237 -3.39 15.67 -13.47
CA ARG A 237 -4.22 15.53 -12.26
C ARG A 237 -4.04 14.20 -11.50
N PHE A 238 -3.46 13.18 -12.13
CA PHE A 238 -3.18 11.88 -11.51
C PHE A 238 -1.75 11.79 -10.98
N VAL A 239 -0.93 12.82 -11.18
CA VAL A 239 0.47 12.85 -10.77
C VAL A 239 0.68 13.95 -9.73
N ASN A 240 1.07 13.58 -8.53
CA ASN A 240 1.45 14.51 -7.46
C ASN A 240 2.96 14.40 -7.22
N ALA A 241 3.67 15.52 -7.35
CA ALA A 241 5.11 15.57 -7.17
C ALA A 241 5.48 16.50 -6.02
N ALA A 242 6.31 16.01 -5.10
CA ALA A 242 6.79 16.76 -3.95
C ALA A 242 8.28 16.48 -3.72
N ILE A 243 9.00 17.49 -3.24
CA ILE A 243 10.39 17.35 -2.81
C ILE A 243 10.41 17.19 -1.30
N GLU A 244 11.01 16.10 -0.84
CA GLU A 244 11.11 15.72 0.57
C GLU A 244 12.57 15.66 1.02
N ASN A 245 12.84 15.90 2.31
CA ASN A 245 14.16 15.68 2.89
C ASN A 245 14.24 14.27 3.47
N SER A 246 15.23 13.48 3.05
CA SER A 246 15.50 12.13 3.55
C SER A 246 17.00 11.97 3.81
N ASN A 247 17.37 11.57 5.03
CA ASN A 247 18.76 11.44 5.48
C ASN A 247 19.65 12.66 5.15
N GLY A 248 19.09 13.87 5.23
CA GLY A 248 19.82 15.12 4.98
C GLY A 248 20.02 15.49 3.50
N SER A 249 19.48 14.69 2.56
CA SER A 249 19.46 15.01 1.13
C SER A 249 18.03 15.22 0.64
N LYS A 250 17.84 16.03 -0.40
CA LYS A 250 16.54 16.21 -1.03
C LYS A 250 16.26 15.09 -2.03
N ILE A 251 15.05 14.55 -2.01
CA ILE A 251 14.56 13.56 -2.98
C ILE A 251 13.26 14.04 -3.58
N LEU A 252 13.00 13.71 -4.84
CA LEU A 252 11.75 14.03 -5.51
C LEU A 252 10.86 12.78 -5.52
N ARG A 253 9.76 12.84 -4.79
CA ARG A 253 8.71 11.83 -4.78
C ARG A 253 7.62 12.20 -5.76
N ILE A 254 7.20 11.23 -6.56
CA ILE A 254 6.15 11.39 -7.57
C ILE A 254 5.13 10.27 -7.35
N ASP A 255 4.01 10.60 -6.72
CA ASP A 255 2.89 9.68 -6.53
C ASP A 255 1.96 9.74 -7.74
N VAL A 256 1.71 8.57 -8.34
CA VAL A 256 0.94 8.41 -9.56
C VAL A 256 -0.28 7.57 -9.26
N LYS A 257 -1.47 8.17 -9.40
CA LYS A 257 -2.75 7.46 -9.30
C LYS A 257 -3.06 6.74 -10.61
N PRO A 258 -3.78 5.61 -10.56
CA PRO A 258 -4.32 4.98 -11.75
C PRO A 258 -5.16 6.00 -12.55
N ALA A 259 -4.88 6.12 -13.85
CA ALA A 259 -5.61 7.03 -14.71
C ALA A 259 -7.00 6.47 -15.05
N SER A 260 -7.93 7.37 -15.38
CA SER A 260 -9.27 7.05 -15.91
C SER A 260 -9.31 6.92 -17.44
N SER A 261 -8.18 7.18 -18.11
CA SER A 261 -8.06 7.01 -19.57
C SER A 261 -6.64 6.56 -19.92
N PRO A 262 -6.45 5.83 -21.04
CA PRO A 262 -5.15 5.37 -21.49
C PRO A 262 -4.13 6.51 -21.60
N ALA A 263 -2.91 6.27 -21.09
CA ALA A 263 -1.79 7.18 -21.19
C ALA A 263 -0.77 6.65 -22.21
N TYR A 264 -0.44 7.47 -23.20
CA TYR A 264 0.61 7.20 -24.18
C TYR A 264 1.75 8.17 -23.94
N ILE A 265 2.99 7.74 -24.14
CA ILE A 265 4.16 8.62 -24.12
C ILE A 265 4.73 8.80 -25.51
N ILE A 266 5.01 10.04 -25.89
CA ILE A 266 5.69 10.39 -27.14
C ILE A 266 7.19 10.19 -26.96
N HIS A 267 7.79 9.33 -27.77
CA HIS A 267 9.24 9.11 -27.82
C HIS A 267 9.67 8.89 -29.28
N ASN A 268 10.66 9.65 -29.74
CA ASN A 268 11.14 9.62 -31.14
C ASN A 268 10.03 9.76 -32.21
N ASN A 269 9.02 10.60 -31.92
CA ASN A 269 7.80 10.82 -32.70
C ASN A 269 6.80 9.66 -32.75
N ASP A 270 7.03 8.58 -32.01
CA ASP A 270 6.09 7.48 -31.85
C ASP A 270 5.33 7.61 -30.54
N GLU A 271 4.04 7.24 -30.54
CA GLU A 271 3.24 7.04 -29.33
C GLU A 271 3.45 5.63 -28.80
N VAL A 272 3.93 5.53 -27.56
CA VAL A 272 4.27 4.28 -26.93
C VAL A 272 3.39 4.04 -25.71
N PHE A 273 2.90 2.81 -25.55
CA PHE A 273 2.08 2.40 -24.42
C PHE A 273 2.88 1.50 -23.47
N TYR A 274 3.01 1.93 -22.22
CA TYR A 274 3.72 1.19 -21.17
C TYR A 274 2.78 0.76 -20.05
N ILE A 275 3.04 -0.43 -19.50
CA ILE A 275 2.35 -0.96 -18.32
C ILE A 275 3.37 -1.50 -17.31
N ARG A 276 2.97 -1.65 -16.05
CA ARG A 276 3.72 -2.43 -15.06
C ARG A 276 3.47 -3.92 -15.26
N THR A 277 4.51 -4.71 -15.07
CA THR A 277 4.44 -6.18 -15.05
C THR A 277 5.33 -6.65 -13.90
N GLY A 278 4.74 -6.78 -12.71
CA GLY A 278 5.52 -6.86 -11.48
C GLY A 278 6.42 -5.62 -11.32
N PRO A 279 7.69 -5.76 -10.92
CA PRO A 279 8.60 -4.63 -10.71
C PRO A 279 9.14 -4.00 -12.00
N SER A 280 8.76 -4.50 -13.18
CA SER A 280 9.29 -4.03 -14.47
C SER A 280 8.27 -3.21 -15.25
N THR A 281 8.78 -2.34 -16.13
CA THR A 281 7.96 -1.57 -17.07
C THR A 281 8.07 -2.16 -18.48
N THR A 282 6.93 -2.66 -18.99
CA THR A 282 6.83 -3.37 -20.27
C THR A 282 6.19 -2.48 -21.32
N GLN A 283 6.79 -2.43 -22.51
CA GLN A 283 6.14 -1.84 -23.68
C GLN A 283 5.12 -2.83 -24.23
N MET A 284 3.86 -2.43 -24.30
CA MET A 284 2.81 -3.29 -24.85
C MET A 284 2.88 -3.28 -26.38
N LYS A 285 2.64 -4.44 -27.01
CA LYS A 285 2.54 -4.52 -28.46
C LYS A 285 1.24 -3.87 -28.92
N VAL A 286 1.28 -3.20 -30.07
CA VAL A 286 0.09 -2.54 -30.66
C VAL A 286 -1.12 -3.47 -30.75
N SER A 287 -0.90 -4.76 -31.05
CA SER A 287 -1.95 -5.77 -31.13
C SER A 287 -2.63 -6.10 -29.80
N GLU A 288 -1.98 -5.86 -28.66
CA GLU A 288 -2.47 -6.21 -27.32
C GLU A 288 -3.10 -5.01 -26.59
N ILE A 289 -2.83 -3.78 -27.07
CA ILE A 289 -3.27 -2.54 -26.43
C ILE A 289 -4.80 -2.46 -26.34
N TYR A 290 -5.51 -2.86 -27.40
CA TYR A 290 -6.98 -2.75 -27.42
C TYR A 290 -7.62 -3.60 -26.33
N ASP A 291 -7.23 -4.87 -26.22
CA ASP A 291 -7.77 -5.80 -25.22
C ASP A 291 -7.46 -5.33 -23.80
N TYR A 292 -6.24 -4.82 -23.58
CA TYR A 292 -5.86 -4.25 -22.29
C TYR A 292 -6.72 -3.03 -21.94
N ILE A 293 -6.95 -2.12 -22.89
CA ILE A 293 -7.75 -0.92 -22.65
C ILE A 293 -9.19 -1.30 -22.29
N GLN A 294 -9.79 -2.26 -23.00
CA GLN A 294 -11.12 -2.77 -22.69
C GLN A 294 -11.19 -3.34 -21.27
N ALA A 295 -10.18 -4.10 -20.85
CA ALA A 295 -10.18 -4.73 -19.52
C ALA A 295 -9.92 -3.74 -18.37
N ARG A 296 -9.16 -2.66 -18.60
CA ARG A 296 -8.65 -1.77 -17.55
C ARG A 296 -9.43 -0.46 -17.40
N PHE A 297 -10.00 0.08 -18.48
CA PHE A 297 -10.55 1.44 -18.49
C PHE A 297 -12.05 1.53 -18.81
N ILE A 298 -12.68 0.42 -19.20
CA ILE A 298 -14.09 0.35 -19.64
C ILE A 298 -14.82 -0.67 -18.77
#